data_AF-A0A6N0IGB4-F1
#
_entry.id   AF-A0A6N0IGB4-F1
#
_cell.length_a   1.000
_cell.length_b   1.000
_cell.length_c   1.000
_cell.angle_alpha   90.00
_cell.angle_beta   90.00
_cell.angle_gamma   90.00
#
_symmetry.space_group_name_H-M   'P 1'
#
loop_
_entity.id
_entity.type
_entity.pdbx_description
1 polymer ?
#
loop_
_entity_poly.entity_id
_entity_poly.type
_entity_poly.pdbx_seq_one_letter_code
_entity_poly.pdbx_strand_id
1 'polypeptide(L)'
;MNGKLITWLDVERQLKRVSNNKTQYPDFIHAIYCYSSGMEIEYSGELPDTLKWLDFAFGKSISLVGEPYIRLDLNKEIYPIEFIQAVNGKKKPKPVYPLLKEHVYNPEQVQTPRKNGEKHLI
;
A
#
# COMPACT_ATOMS: atom_id res chain seq x y z
N MET A 1 6.03 15.80 -12.93
CA MET A 1 6.93 15.37 -11.84
C MET A 1 8.33 15.28 -12.43
N ASN A 2 9.25 16.14 -11.99
CA ASN A 2 10.63 16.21 -12.52
C ASN A 2 11.56 15.37 -11.63
N GLY A 3 12.03 14.22 -12.12
CA GLY A 3 13.26 13.55 -11.68
C GLY A 3 13.41 13.15 -10.20
N LYS A 4 12.31 13.04 -9.44
CA LYS A 4 12.34 12.74 -8.00
C LYS A 4 11.99 11.26 -7.80
N LEU A 5 12.88 10.51 -7.14
CA LEU A 5 12.74 9.09 -6.85
C LEU A 5 11.32 8.76 -6.37
N ILE A 6 10.55 8.01 -7.16
CA ILE A 6 9.23 7.52 -6.77
C ILE A 6 9.38 6.20 -6.02
N THR A 7 8.96 6.20 -4.75
CA THR A 7 8.81 5.00 -3.92
C THR A 7 7.32 4.65 -3.73
N TRP A 8 7.01 3.46 -3.19
CA TRP A 8 5.63 3.10 -2.84
C TRP A 8 5.00 4.10 -1.84
N LEU A 9 5.80 4.72 -0.97
CA LEU A 9 5.34 5.79 -0.06
C LEU A 9 4.93 7.05 -0.83
N ASP A 10 5.61 7.37 -1.93
CA ASP A 10 5.26 8.52 -2.77
C ASP A 10 3.99 8.26 -3.56
N VAL A 11 3.76 7.00 -3.98
CA VAL A 11 2.47 6.56 -4.53
C VAL A 11 1.35 6.80 -3.52
N GLU A 12 1.53 6.37 -2.27
CA GLU A 12 0.53 6.59 -1.23
C GLU A 12 0.31 8.08 -0.92
N ARG A 13 1.38 8.87 -0.83
CA ARG A 13 1.28 10.33 -0.63
C ARG A 13 0.54 11.02 -1.77
N GLN A 14 0.80 10.61 -3.01
CA GLN A 14 0.12 11.17 -4.17
C GLN A 14 -1.37 10.86 -4.14
N LEU A 15 -1.76 9.62 -3.80
CA LEU A 15 -3.15 9.24 -3.60
C LEU A 15 -3.80 10.05 -2.49
N LYS A 16 -3.15 10.19 -1.33
CA LYS A 16 -3.62 11.05 -0.24
C LYS A 16 -3.81 12.49 -0.71
N ARG A 17 -2.92 13.04 -1.53
CA ARG A 17 -3.03 14.41 -2.04
C ARG A 17 -4.25 14.59 -2.96
N VAL A 18 -4.47 13.70 -3.92
CA VAL A 18 -5.56 13.83 -4.91
C VAL A 18 -6.94 13.47 -4.36
N SER A 19 -6.99 12.76 -3.23
CA SER A 19 -8.24 12.28 -2.61
C SER A 19 -8.56 12.91 -1.25
N ASN A 20 -7.90 14.02 -0.91
CA ASN A 20 -8.01 14.66 0.40
C ASN A 20 -7.82 13.66 1.56
N ASN A 21 -6.63 13.08 1.65
CA ASN A 21 -6.25 12.04 2.61
C ASN A 21 -7.16 10.80 2.58
N LYS A 22 -7.45 10.26 1.39
CA LYS A 22 -8.31 9.08 1.17
C LYS A 22 -9.76 9.26 1.64
N THR A 23 -10.22 10.51 1.76
CA THR A 23 -11.59 10.79 2.23
C THR A 23 -12.56 11.15 1.11
N GLN A 24 -12.05 11.59 -0.04
CA GLN A 24 -12.80 12.07 -1.20
C GLN A 24 -12.24 11.43 -2.47
N TYR A 25 -12.79 10.27 -2.82
CA TYR A 25 -12.58 9.65 -4.13
C TYR A 25 -13.71 10.02 -5.10
N PRO A 26 -13.50 9.89 -6.42
CA PRO A 26 -14.61 9.85 -7.37
C PRO A 26 -15.63 8.77 -6.96
N ASP A 27 -16.92 8.99 -7.29
CA ASP A 27 -17.99 8.09 -6.82
C ASP A 27 -17.84 6.63 -7.27
N PHE A 28 -17.17 6.41 -8.40
CA PHE A 28 -16.89 5.08 -8.94
C PHE A 28 -15.73 4.36 -8.24
N ILE A 29 -14.92 5.04 -7.40
CA ILE A 29 -13.85 4.42 -6.60
C ILE A 29 -14.34 4.28 -5.16
N HIS A 30 -14.36 3.05 -4.64
CA HIS A 30 -14.83 2.77 -3.29
C HIS A 30 -13.68 2.74 -2.28
N ALA A 31 -12.56 2.13 -2.65
CA ALA A 31 -11.38 2.04 -1.80
C ALA A 31 -10.12 1.86 -2.64
N ILE A 32 -8.99 2.31 -2.10
CA ILE A 32 -7.66 2.04 -2.63
C ILE A 32 -6.79 1.54 -1.48
N TYR A 33 -6.28 0.31 -1.61
CA TYR A 33 -5.39 -0.31 -0.65
C TYR A 33 -3.96 -0.24 -1.19
N CYS A 34 -3.06 0.42 -0.45
CA CYS A 34 -1.66 0.58 -0.85
C CYS A 34 -0.79 -0.33 0.01
N TYR A 35 -0.04 -1.22 -0.65
CA TYR A 35 0.94 -2.10 -0.05
C TYR A 35 2.33 -1.75 -0.56
N SER A 36 3.39 -2.26 0.07
CA SER A 36 4.74 -2.05 -0.48
C SER A 36 4.96 -2.75 -1.83
N SER A 37 4.19 -3.80 -2.13
CA SER A 37 4.31 -4.64 -3.33
C SER A 37 3.35 -4.28 -4.47
N GLY A 38 2.46 -3.29 -4.29
CA GLY A 38 1.43 -2.96 -5.27
C GLY A 38 0.21 -2.32 -4.63
N MET A 39 -0.84 -2.08 -5.42
CA MET A 39 -2.12 -1.59 -4.90
C MET A 39 -3.31 -2.31 -5.50
N GLU A 40 -4.39 -2.30 -4.73
CA GLU A 40 -5.70 -2.79 -5.15
C GLU A 40 -6.68 -1.61 -5.18
N ILE A 41 -7.50 -1.56 -6.22
CA ILE A 41 -8.54 -0.53 -6.40
C ILE A 41 -9.89 -1.22 -6.47
N GLU A 42 -10.73 -0.98 -5.47
CA GLU A 42 -12.13 -1.38 -5.49
C GLU A 42 -12.92 -0.29 -6.21
N TYR A 43 -13.54 -0.65 -7.34
CA TYR A 43 -14.26 0.28 -8.20
C TYR A 43 -15.60 -0.28 -8.66
N SER A 44 -16.49 0.60 -9.12
CA SER A 44 -17.78 0.26 -9.72
C SER A 44 -17.92 0.97 -11.07
N GLY A 45 -18.85 0.51 -11.91
CA GLY A 45 -19.03 1.06 -13.24
C GLY A 45 -17.94 0.62 -14.23
N GLU A 46 -17.55 1.53 -15.12
CA GLU A 46 -16.64 1.22 -16.23
C GLU A 46 -15.17 1.41 -15.84
N LEU A 47 -14.34 0.40 -16.12
CA LEU A 47 -12.89 0.44 -15.87
C LEU A 47 -12.18 1.66 -16.52
N PRO A 48 -12.52 2.10 -17.75
CA PRO A 48 -11.90 3.28 -18.37
C PRO A 48 -11.98 4.56 -17.54
N ASP A 49 -13.02 4.78 -16.75
CA ASP A 49 -13.12 5.97 -15.91
C ASP A 49 -12.13 5.93 -14.73
N THR A 50 -11.93 4.74 -14.18
CA THR A 50 -10.88 4.49 -13.17
C THR A 50 -9.49 4.71 -13.75
N LEU A 51 -9.24 4.22 -14.97
CA LEU A 51 -7.96 4.41 -15.66
C LEU A 51 -7.68 5.89 -15.99
N LYS A 52 -8.68 6.65 -16.46
CA LYS A 52 -8.55 8.10 -16.69
C LYS A 52 -8.23 8.86 -15.41
N TRP A 53 -8.86 8.49 -14.30
CA TRP A 53 -8.56 9.12 -13.01
C TRP A 53 -7.14 8.80 -12.55
N LEU A 54 -6.65 7.58 -12.76
CA LEU A 54 -5.27 7.19 -12.46
C LEU A 54 -4.27 7.94 -13.35
N ASP A 55 -4.56 8.12 -14.64
CA ASP A 55 -3.74 8.95 -15.54
C ASP A 55 -3.66 10.41 -15.04
N PHE A 56 -4.78 10.98 -14.59
CA PHE A 56 -4.76 12.30 -13.94
C PHE A 56 -3.91 12.31 -12.65
N ALA A 57 -4.02 11.26 -11.83
CA ALA A 57 -3.33 11.18 -10.55
C ALA A 57 -1.82 11.00 -10.69
N PHE A 58 -1.35 10.19 -11.64
CA PHE A 58 0.05 9.77 -11.75
C PHE A 58 0.76 10.28 -13.01
N GLY A 59 0.00 10.68 -14.03
CA GLY A 59 0.51 11.16 -15.32
C GLY A 59 1.56 10.23 -15.90
N LYS A 60 2.71 10.76 -16.25
CA LYS A 60 3.80 9.99 -16.91
C LYS A 60 4.38 8.84 -16.08
N SER A 61 4.05 8.71 -14.80
CA SER A 61 4.57 7.63 -13.94
C SER A 61 3.75 6.34 -14.00
N ILE A 62 2.54 6.38 -14.58
CA ILE A 62 1.70 5.19 -14.78
C ILE A 62 1.77 4.71 -16.22
N SER A 63 1.80 3.39 -16.39
CA SER A 63 1.59 2.71 -17.66
C SER A 63 0.21 2.06 -17.62
N LEU A 64 -0.63 2.36 -18.62
CA LEU A 64 -1.99 1.82 -18.75
C LEU A 64 -2.12 0.81 -19.91
N VAL A 65 -1.03 0.51 -20.61
CA VAL A 65 -1.02 -0.44 -21.73
C VAL A 65 -0.84 -1.85 -21.19
N GLY A 66 -1.78 -2.74 -21.49
CA GLY A 66 -1.80 -4.10 -20.95
C GLY A 66 -2.25 -4.13 -19.50
N GLU A 67 -1.46 -4.75 -18.62
CA GLU A 67 -1.69 -4.72 -17.17
C GLU A 67 -1.19 -3.38 -16.59
N PRO A 68 -2.07 -2.57 -15.95
CA PRO A 68 -1.66 -1.27 -15.45
C PRO A 68 -0.66 -1.34 -14.28
N TYR A 69 0.34 -0.46 -14.31
CA TYR A 69 1.36 -0.38 -13.26
C TYR A 69 1.94 1.04 -13.11
N ILE A 70 2.51 1.34 -11.94
CA ILE A 70 3.33 2.53 -11.72
C ILE A 70 4.81 2.14 -11.78
N ARG A 71 5.63 2.92 -12.47
CA ARG A 71 7.08 2.70 -12.49
C ARG A 71 7.71 3.38 -11.27
N LEU A 72 8.35 2.60 -10.41
CA LEU A 72 9.16 3.11 -9.31
C LEU A 72 10.59 3.37 -9.79
N ASP A 73 11.24 4.37 -9.19
CA ASP A 73 12.61 4.72 -9.57
C ASP A 73 13.66 3.82 -8.91
N LEU A 74 13.35 3.26 -7.74
CA LEU A 74 14.22 2.25 -7.12
C LEU A 74 14.14 0.96 -7.91
N ASN A 75 15.30 0.49 -8.39
CA ASN A 75 15.49 -0.78 -9.11
C ASN A 75 14.65 -0.97 -10.39
N LYS A 76 14.02 0.09 -10.92
CA LYS A 76 13.04 0.00 -12.02
C LYS A 76 11.89 -0.97 -11.69
N GLU A 77 11.53 -1.07 -10.41
CA GLU A 77 10.48 -1.98 -9.98
C GLU A 77 9.12 -1.54 -10.51
N ILE A 78 8.36 -2.54 -10.95
CA ILE A 78 6.97 -2.40 -11.36
C ILE A 78 6.14 -2.43 -10.09
N TYR A 79 5.32 -1.41 -9.87
CA TYR A 79 4.31 -1.38 -8.82
C TYR A 79 2.94 -1.72 -9.43
N PRO A 80 2.51 -2.99 -9.35
CA PRO A 80 1.30 -3.45 -10.03
C PRO A 80 0.03 -2.85 -9.44
N ILE A 81 -1.01 -2.78 -10.28
CA ILE A 81 -2.34 -2.32 -9.91
C ILE A 81 -3.35 -3.41 -10.21
N GLU A 82 -4.01 -3.91 -9.16
CA GLU A 82 -5.11 -4.84 -9.28
C GLU A 82 -6.45 -4.12 -9.18
N PHE A 83 -7.41 -4.53 -10.02
CA PHE A 83 -8.73 -3.92 -10.09
C PHE A 83 -9.79 -4.91 -9.62
N ILE A 84 -10.50 -4.53 -8.57
CA ILE A 84 -11.54 -5.33 -7.94
C ILE A 84 -12.89 -4.70 -8.28
N GLN A 85 -13.63 -5.28 -9.22
CA GLN A 85 -14.95 -4.77 -9.60
C GLN A 85 -15.97 -5.10 -8.51
N ALA A 86 -16.52 -4.06 -7.88
CA ALA A 86 -17.60 -4.19 -6.92
C ALA A 86 -18.92 -4.49 -7.66
N VAL A 87 -19.49 -5.66 -7.38
CA VAL A 87 -20.82 -6.05 -7.86
C VAL A 87 -21.86 -5.28 -7.05
N ASN A 88 -22.55 -4.32 -7.66
CA ASN A 88 -23.66 -3.51 -7.14
C ASN A 88 -23.95 -3.69 -5.64
N GLY A 89 -23.15 -3.03 -4.81
CA GLY A 89 -23.24 -3.16 -3.36
C GLY A 89 -22.77 -1.88 -2.70
N LYS A 90 -23.75 -1.10 -2.22
CA LYS A 90 -23.67 0.03 -1.28
C LYS A 90 -22.26 0.35 -0.78
N LYS A 91 -21.80 1.61 -0.95
CA LYS A 91 -20.57 2.18 -0.36
C LYS A 91 -20.31 1.52 1.01
N LYS A 92 -19.39 0.55 1.06
CA LYS A 92 -19.02 -0.10 2.32
C LYS A 92 -18.43 0.99 3.22
N PRO A 93 -18.69 0.96 4.54
CA PRO A 93 -18.11 1.93 5.45
C PRO A 93 -16.59 1.92 5.27
N LYS A 94 -16.00 3.12 5.20
CA LYS A 94 -14.57 3.34 4.96
C LYS A 94 -13.76 2.38 5.84
N PRO A 95 -12.79 1.63 5.30
CA PRO A 95 -11.95 0.77 6.12
C PRO A 95 -11.26 1.65 7.15
N VAL A 96 -11.56 1.40 8.43
CA VAL A 96 -10.79 1.94 9.54
C VAL A 96 -9.46 1.24 9.48
N TYR A 97 -8.43 1.94 9.00
CA TYR A 97 -7.06 1.47 9.12
C TYR A 97 -6.80 1.22 10.61
N PRO A 98 -6.47 -0.02 11.03
CA PRO A 98 -5.90 -0.21 12.34
C PRO A 98 -4.61 0.60 12.35
N LEU A 99 -4.58 1.67 13.14
CA LEU A 99 -3.32 2.33 13.48
C LEU A 99 -2.39 1.22 13.97
N LEU A 100 -1.31 1.00 13.22
CA LEU A 100 -0.26 0.00 13.44
C LEU A 100 -0.29 -0.59 14.86
N LYS A 101 -0.70 -1.85 15.00
CA LYS A 101 -0.27 -2.61 16.18
C LYS A 101 1.24 -2.81 16.01
N GLU A 102 2.03 -1.94 16.62
CA GLU A 102 3.47 -2.11 16.76
C GLU A 102 3.72 -3.52 17.31
N HIS A 103 4.09 -4.46 16.45
CA HIS A 103 4.77 -5.67 16.90
C HIS A 103 6.22 -5.29 17.09
N VAL A 104 6.53 -4.78 18.27
CA VAL A 104 7.90 -4.68 18.74
C VAL A 104 8.38 -6.11 18.95
N TYR A 105 9.15 -6.64 18.00
CA TYR A 105 9.96 -7.83 18.27
C TYR A 105 10.99 -7.42 19.31
N ASN A 106 10.81 -7.87 20.55
CA ASN A 106 11.82 -7.74 21.60
C ASN A 106 12.88 -8.83 21.35
N PRO A 107 14.10 -8.53 20.91
CA PRO A 107 15.09 -9.56 20.63
C PRO A 107 15.93 -9.79 21.89
N GLU A 108 15.35 -10.38 22.93
CA GLU A 108 16.13 -10.89 24.07
C GLU A 108 15.48 -12.21 24.51
N GLN A 109 16.19 -13.34 24.60
CA GLN A 109 17.50 -13.50 25.21
C GLN A 109 18.32 -14.59 24.51
N VAL A 110 19.51 -14.24 24.01
CA VAL A 110 20.60 -15.20 23.82
C VAL A 110 21.05 -15.64 25.22
N GLN A 111 20.56 -16.79 25.67
CA GLN A 111 21.07 -17.45 26.87
C GLN A 111 22.47 -17.96 26.56
N THR A 112 23.49 -17.25 27.05
CA THR A 112 24.86 -17.77 27.12
C THR A 112 24.97 -18.76 28.28
N PRO A 113 25.66 -19.90 28.13
CA PRO A 113 25.71 -20.91 29.18
C PRO A 113 26.70 -20.49 30.28
N ARG A 114 26.24 -20.40 31.53
CA ARG A 114 27.15 -20.29 32.68
C ARG A 114 27.65 -21.68 33.10
N LYS A 115 28.96 -21.87 33.00
CA LYS A 115 29.70 -22.99 33.58
C LYS A 115 29.94 -22.79 35.08
N ASN A 116 29.88 -23.91 35.79
CA ASN A 116 30.59 -24.34 37.01
C ASN A 116 30.21 -23.78 38.39
N GLY A 117 30.08 -24.69 39.36
CA GLY A 117 30.45 -24.43 40.76
C GLY A 117 29.60 -25.07 41.87
N GLU A 118 29.75 -26.40 42.06
CA GLU A 118 29.99 -27.10 43.35
C GLU A 118 29.42 -26.61 44.73
N LYS A 119 28.86 -27.61 45.46
CA LYS A 119 28.75 -27.81 46.96
C LYS A 119 27.58 -27.07 47.67
N HIS A 120 26.88 -27.58 48.69
CA HIS A 120 26.93 -28.79 49.54
C HIS A 120 25.63 -28.86 50.39
N LEU A 121 25.25 -30.08 50.85
CA LEU A 121 24.45 -30.45 52.05
C LEU A 121 23.00 -29.91 52.14
N ILE A 122 21.99 -30.74 52.39
CA ILE A 122 21.73 -31.55 53.60
C ILE A 122 21.18 -32.92 53.23
#